data_AF-A0A9E5EFR1-F1
#
_entry.id   AF-A0A9E5EFR1-F1
#
_cell.length_a   1.000
_cell.length_b   1.000
_cell.length_c   1.000
_cell.angle_alpha   90.00
_cell.angle_beta   90.00
_cell.angle_gamma   90.00
#
_symmetry.space_group_name_H-M   'P 1'
#
loop_
_entity.id
_entity.type
_entity.pdbx_description
1 polymer ?
#
loop_
_entity_poly.entity_id
_entity_poly.type
_entity_poly.pdbx_seq_one_letter_code
_entity_poly.pdbx_strand_id
1 'polypeptide(L)'
;AAEPTVTIGLDIGQKIQAQENPSFLSSLVGIDIEAKILNQLDPSTPINSVGQTAEARLAELNQQKNLLQTLVQKAQDLPISKMSDEQMKDYTRRLRSQGEVNATQWWIDQNK
;
A
#
# COMPACT_ATOMS: atom_id res chain seq x y z
N ALA A 1 -10.97 -6.97 -23.38
CA ALA A 1 -9.87 -6.15 -22.85
C ALA A 1 -10.47 -4.86 -22.31
N ALA A 2 -9.94 -4.34 -21.21
CA ALA A 2 -10.43 -3.10 -20.61
C ALA A 2 -10.33 -1.90 -21.58
N GLU A 3 -11.30 -0.98 -21.51
CA GLU A 3 -11.27 0.26 -22.32
C GLU A 3 -10.17 1.22 -21.85
N PRO A 4 -9.67 2.14 -22.72
CA PRO A 4 -8.54 3.02 -22.40
C PRO A 4 -8.69 3.84 -21.10
N THR A 5 -9.92 4.29 -20.79
CA THR A 5 -10.24 5.04 -19.57
C THR A 5 -10.02 4.22 -18.30
N VAL A 6 -10.29 2.91 -18.37
CA VAL A 6 -10.06 1.96 -17.28
C VAL A 6 -8.55 1.84 -17.05
N THR A 7 -7.78 1.65 -18.11
CA THR A 7 -6.31 1.55 -18.03
C THR A 7 -5.69 2.80 -17.40
N ILE A 8 -6.13 4.01 -17.80
CA ILE A 8 -5.66 5.27 -17.20
C ILE A 8 -5.95 5.32 -15.70
N GLY A 9 -7.14 4.91 -15.29
CA GLY A 9 -7.51 4.88 -13.87
C GLY A 9 -6.66 3.91 -13.06
N LEU A 10 -6.37 2.72 -13.60
CA LEU A 10 -5.50 1.73 -12.96
C LEU A 10 -4.07 2.28 -12.82
N ASP A 11 -3.53 2.90 -13.86
CA ASP A 11 -2.21 3.52 -13.83
C ASP A 11 -2.11 4.62 -12.76
N ILE A 12 -3.17 5.41 -12.56
CA ILE A 12 -3.22 6.42 -11.50
C ILE A 12 -3.16 5.75 -10.12
N GLY A 13 -3.98 4.73 -9.87
CA GLY A 13 -3.97 3.98 -8.62
C GLY A 13 -2.60 3.38 -8.31
N GLN A 14 -1.96 2.79 -9.33
CA GLN A 14 -0.63 2.18 -9.22
C GLN A 14 0.46 3.22 -8.96
N LYS A 15 0.45 4.37 -9.65
CA LYS A 15 1.41 5.46 -9.41
C LYS A 15 1.30 6.04 -8.01
N ILE A 16 0.09 6.14 -7.45
CA ILE A 16 -0.11 6.59 -6.07
C ILE A 16 0.47 5.58 -5.08
N GLN A 17 0.33 4.28 -5.33
CA GLN A 17 0.91 3.22 -4.51
C GLN A 17 2.45 3.16 -4.63
N ALA A 18 2.99 3.43 -5.82
CA ALA A 18 4.42 3.32 -6.14
C ALA A 18 5.25 4.58 -5.79
N GLN A 19 4.75 5.47 -4.94
CA GLN A 19 5.52 6.63 -4.48
C GLN A 19 6.78 6.19 -3.74
N GLU A 20 7.89 6.91 -3.92
CA GLU A 20 9.18 6.58 -3.27
C GLU A 20 9.09 6.58 -1.74
N ASN A 21 8.19 7.39 -1.18
CA ASN A 21 7.96 7.51 0.27
C ASN A 21 6.47 7.28 0.58
N PRO A 22 6.00 6.03 0.58
CA PRO A 22 4.57 5.76 0.75
C PRO A 22 4.13 6.05 2.19
N SER A 23 3.10 6.90 2.32
CA SER A 23 2.32 7.02 3.56
C SER A 23 1.27 5.91 3.62
N PHE A 24 0.80 5.54 4.82
CA PHE A 24 -0.29 4.57 4.94
C PHE A 24 -1.54 5.05 4.21
N LEU A 25 -1.84 6.34 4.34
CA LEU A 25 -3.00 6.96 3.71
C LEU A 25 -2.92 6.96 2.19
N SER A 26 -1.78 7.36 1.61
CA SER A 26 -1.60 7.36 0.15
C SER A 26 -1.72 5.96 -0.42
N SER A 27 -1.13 4.95 0.23
CA SER A 27 -1.25 3.56 -0.21
C SER A 27 -2.70 3.07 -0.18
N LEU A 28 -3.44 3.35 0.89
CA LEU A 28 -4.87 2.99 0.99
C LEU A 28 -5.73 3.71 -0.04
N VAL A 29 -5.48 5.00 -0.29
CA VAL A 29 -6.18 5.77 -1.33
C VAL A 29 -5.91 5.20 -2.72
N GLY A 30 -4.66 4.86 -3.02
CA GLY A 30 -4.30 4.23 -4.30
C GLY A 30 -4.98 2.87 -4.50
N ILE A 31 -5.02 2.04 -3.45
CA ILE A 31 -5.75 0.77 -3.43
C ILE A 31 -7.25 0.99 -3.68
N ASP A 32 -7.87 1.93 -2.96
CA ASP A 32 -9.30 2.20 -3.07
C ASP A 32 -9.68 2.78 -4.44
N ILE A 33 -8.83 3.61 -5.05
CA ILE A 33 -9.02 4.10 -6.43
C ILE A 33 -9.01 2.94 -7.40
N GLU A 34 -7.98 2.08 -7.34
CA GLU A 34 -7.85 0.95 -8.25
C GLU A 34 -9.01 -0.04 -8.07
N ALA A 35 -9.38 -0.36 -6.84
CA ALA A 35 -10.51 -1.24 -6.54
C ALA A 35 -11.84 -0.68 -7.06
N LYS A 36 -12.09 0.63 -6.95
CA LYS A 36 -13.33 1.26 -7.47
C LYS A 36 -13.46 1.12 -8.98
N ILE A 37 -12.35 1.17 -9.70
CA ILE A 37 -12.34 1.00 -11.16
C ILE A 37 -12.59 -0.48 -11.52
N LEU A 38 -11.87 -1.39 -10.86
CA LEU A 38 -11.96 -2.83 -11.13
C LEU A 38 -13.36 -3.38 -10.81
N ASN A 39 -14.02 -2.90 -9.76
CA ASN A 39 -15.38 -3.32 -9.39
C ASN A 39 -16.46 -2.93 -10.42
N GLN A 40 -16.14 -2.08 -11.41
CA GLN A 40 -17.06 -1.74 -12.50
C GLN A 40 -16.93 -2.68 -13.71
N LEU A 41 -15.92 -3.56 -13.72
CA LEU A 41 -15.65 -4.49 -14.81
C LEU A 41 -16.30 -5.85 -14.53
N ASP A 42 -16.51 -6.62 -15.59
CA ASP A 42 -16.74 -8.06 -15.43
C ASP A 42 -15.50 -8.69 -14.77
N PRO A 43 -15.65 -9.55 -13.73
CA PRO A 43 -14.52 -10.15 -13.00
C PRO A 43 -13.48 -10.83 -13.89
N SER A 44 -13.90 -11.40 -15.03
CA SER A 44 -13.04 -12.09 -16.00
C SER A 44 -12.35 -11.15 -17.00
N THR A 45 -12.65 -9.84 -16.97
CA THR A 45 -12.07 -8.84 -17.88
C THR A 45 -10.55 -8.79 -17.72
N PRO A 46 -9.76 -9.01 -18.79
CA PRO A 46 -8.32 -8.80 -18.76
C PRO A 46 -7.98 -7.31 -18.66
N ILE A 47 -7.12 -6.95 -17.69
CA ILE A 47 -6.74 -5.56 -17.37
C ILE A 47 -5.33 -5.17 -17.82
N ASN A 48 -4.52 -6.13 -18.27
CA ASN A 48 -3.16 -5.88 -18.77
C ASN A 48 -2.76 -6.88 -19.87
N SER A 49 -1.61 -6.65 -20.52
CA SER A 49 -1.12 -7.46 -21.63
C SER A 49 -0.74 -8.89 -21.25
N VAL A 50 -0.56 -9.18 -19.96
CA VAL A 50 -0.26 -10.53 -19.46
C VAL A 50 -1.52 -11.33 -19.09
N GLY A 51 -2.71 -10.76 -19.30
CA GLY A 51 -3.97 -11.46 -19.10
C GLY A 51 -4.46 -11.51 -17.65
N GLN A 52 -3.90 -10.70 -16.74
CA GLN A 52 -4.42 -10.60 -15.38
C GLN A 52 -5.88 -10.11 -15.44
N THR A 53 -6.76 -10.76 -14.68
CA THR A 53 -8.18 -10.41 -14.64
C THR A 53 -8.47 -9.36 -13.57
N ALA A 54 -9.62 -8.68 -13.69
CA ALA A 54 -10.08 -7.73 -12.69
C ALA A 54 -10.24 -8.37 -11.30
N GLU A 55 -10.77 -9.60 -11.23
CA GLU A 55 -10.90 -10.36 -9.98
C GLU A 55 -9.54 -10.67 -9.34
N ALA A 56 -8.58 -11.14 -10.14
CA ALA A 56 -7.24 -11.46 -9.65
C ALA A 56 -6.56 -10.21 -9.06
N ARG A 57 -6.70 -9.06 -9.72
CA ARG A 57 -6.14 -7.81 -9.22
C ARG A 57 -6.85 -7.30 -7.96
N LEU A 58 -8.18 -7.42 -7.88
CA LEU A 58 -8.92 -7.09 -6.66
C LEU A 58 -8.48 -7.94 -5.47
N ALA A 59 -8.19 -9.23 -5.69
CA ALA A 59 -7.66 -10.10 -4.65
C ALA A 59 -6.28 -9.64 -4.14
N GLU A 60 -5.38 -9.24 -5.05
CA GLU A 60 -4.07 -8.66 -4.68
C GLU A 60 -4.23 -7.38 -3.87
N LEU A 61 -5.11 -6.47 -4.28
CA LEU A 61 -5.38 -5.21 -3.57
C LEU A 61 -5.92 -5.46 -2.16
N ASN A 62 -6.80 -6.45 -1.99
CA ASN A 62 -7.29 -6.86 -0.67
C ASN A 62 -6.17 -7.42 0.22
N GLN A 63 -5.26 -8.22 -0.34
CA GLN A 63 -4.10 -8.71 0.41
C GLN A 63 -3.20 -7.55 0.86
N GLN A 64 -2.90 -6.60 -0.03
CA GLN A 64 -2.11 -5.41 0.30
C GLN A 64 -2.77 -4.56 1.39
N LYS A 65 -4.07 -4.34 1.31
CA LYS A 65 -4.85 -3.63 2.34
C LYS A 65 -4.74 -4.32 3.70
N ASN A 66 -4.89 -5.64 3.74
CA ASN A 66 -4.78 -6.42 4.98
C ASN A 66 -3.37 -6.36 5.58
N LEU A 67 -2.33 -6.35 4.75
CA LEU A 67 -0.95 -6.16 5.20
C LEU A 67 -0.76 -4.80 5.86
N LEU A 68 -1.24 -3.71 5.23
CA LEU A 68 -1.16 -2.36 5.81
C LEU A 68 -1.92 -2.26 7.14
N GLN A 69 -3.12 -2.82 7.22
CA GLN A 69 -3.91 -2.87 8.46
C GLN A 69 -3.18 -3.65 9.57
N THR A 70 -2.57 -4.78 9.23
CA THR A 70 -1.78 -5.58 10.17
C THR A 70 -0.58 -4.80 10.70
N LEU A 71 0.10 -4.02 9.85
CA LEU A 71 1.21 -3.16 10.29
C LEU A 71 0.77 -2.11 11.29
N VAL A 72 -0.34 -1.41 10.99
CA VAL A 72 -0.90 -0.41 11.90
C VAL A 72 -1.29 -1.05 13.23
N GLN A 73 -1.93 -2.22 13.21
CA GLN A 73 -2.32 -2.92 14.42
C GLN A 73 -1.12 -3.31 15.29
N LYS A 74 -0.06 -3.86 14.69
CA LYS A 74 1.19 -4.19 15.39
C LYS A 74 1.89 -2.96 15.95
N ALA A 75 1.84 -1.84 15.23
CA ALA A 75 2.44 -0.59 15.68
C ALA A 75 1.71 0.02 16.89
N GLN A 76 0.42 -0.27 17.11
CA GLN A 76 -0.31 0.22 18.28
C GLN A 76 0.26 -0.33 19.59
N ASP A 77 0.74 -1.59 19.59
CA ASP A 77 1.33 -2.23 20.77
C ASP A 77 2.77 -1.74 21.05
N LEU A 78 3.38 -1.09 20.05
CA LEU A 78 4.73 -0.56 20.06
C LEU A 78 4.71 0.96 19.86
N PRO A 79 4.23 1.75 20.84
CA PRO A 79 4.18 3.19 20.69
C PRO A 79 5.60 3.78 20.54
N ILE A 80 5.74 4.78 19.67
CA ILE A 80 7.01 5.48 19.40
C ILE A 80 7.62 6.11 20.67
N SER A 81 6.82 6.35 21.71
CA SER A 81 7.29 6.85 23.01
C SER A 81 8.17 5.85 23.78
N LYS A 82 8.18 4.57 23.39
CA LYS A 82 9.07 3.54 23.94
C LYS A 82 10.44 3.49 23.26
N MET A 83 10.64 4.24 22.17
CA MET A 83 11.93 4.30 21.47
C MET A 83 12.98 4.99 22.35
N SER A 84 14.21 4.47 22.34
CA SER A 84 15.37 5.23 22.80
C SER A 84 15.65 6.43 21.88
N ASP A 85 16.48 7.36 22.34
CA ASP A 85 16.89 8.51 21.51
C ASP A 85 17.56 8.09 20.20
N GLU A 86 18.32 7.00 20.21
CA GLU A 86 18.98 6.45 19.02
C GLU A 86 17.95 5.83 18.06
N GLN A 87 17.02 5.03 18.59
CA GLN A 87 15.93 4.44 17.81
C GLN A 87 15.03 5.51 17.20
N MET A 88 14.73 6.59 17.94
CA MET A 88 13.93 7.71 17.44
C MET A 88 14.63 8.45 16.29
N LYS A 89 15.95 8.65 16.38
CA LYS A 89 16.75 9.24 15.29
C LYS A 89 16.72 8.38 14.04
N ASP A 90 16.88 7.07 14.19
CA ASP A 90 16.85 6.13 13.07
C ASP A 90 15.46 6.00 12.46
N TYR A 91 14.43 5.92 13.29
CA TYR A 91 13.03 5.94 12.85
C TYR A 91 12.73 7.20 12.03
N THR A 92 13.10 8.37 12.55
CA THR A 92 12.87 9.65 11.87
C THR A 92 13.64 9.75 10.55
N ARG A 93 14.86 9.21 10.49
CA ARG A 93 15.64 9.15 9.25
C ARG A 93 14.89 8.34 8.19
N ARG A 94 14.41 7.14 8.56
CA ARG A 94 13.66 6.26 7.66
C ARG A 94 12.34 6.87 7.24
N LEU A 95 11.62 7.49 8.16
CA LEU A 95 10.36 8.17 7.86
C LEU A 95 10.53 9.20 6.73
N ARG A 96 11.62 9.97 6.77
CA ARG A 96 11.91 11.00 5.75
C ARG A 96 12.40 10.42 4.41
N SER A 97 13.17 9.34 4.43
CA SER A 97 13.85 8.81 3.24
C SER A 97 13.19 7.58 2.62
N GLN A 98 12.28 6.92 3.35
CA GLN A 98 11.66 5.64 2.97
C GLN A 98 10.13 5.64 3.18
N GLY A 99 9.55 6.68 3.79
CA GLY A 99 8.12 6.77 4.08
C GLY A 99 7.66 6.05 5.36
N GLU A 100 6.38 6.25 5.71
CA GLU A 100 5.77 5.78 6.96
C GLU A 100 5.71 4.26 7.08
N VAL A 101 5.35 3.59 5.96
CA VAL A 101 5.18 2.13 5.93
C VAL A 101 6.50 1.44 6.28
N ASN A 102 7.59 1.85 5.63
CA ASN A 102 8.91 1.27 5.83
C ASN A 102 9.50 1.61 7.21
N ALA A 103 9.32 2.84 7.68
CA ALA A 103 9.75 3.23 9.02
C ALA A 103 9.02 2.42 10.11
N THR A 104 7.71 2.22 9.95
CA THR A 104 6.88 1.45 10.89
C THR A 104 7.25 -0.03 10.88
N GLN A 105 7.45 -0.63 9.69
CA GLN A 105 7.90 -2.01 9.57
C GLN A 105 9.26 -2.20 10.27
N TRP A 106 10.22 -1.29 10.04
CA TRP A 106 11.50 -1.34 10.73
C TRP A 106 11.34 -1.29 12.25
N TRP A 107 10.49 -0.41 12.76
CA TRP A 107 10.25 -0.33 14.20
C TRP A 107 9.67 -1.62 14.78
N ILE A 108 8.68 -2.22 14.09
CA ILE A 108 8.14 -3.53 14.47
C ILE A 108 9.25 -4.58 14.51
N ASP A 109 10.13 -4.60 13.51
CA ASP A 109 11.23 -5.58 13.42
C ASP A 109 12.29 -5.42 14.52
N GLN A 110 12.50 -4.20 15.03
CA GLN A 110 13.40 -3.99 16.17
C GLN A 110 12.84 -4.51 17.50
N ASN A 111 11.55 -4.88 17.56
CA ASN A 111 10.85 -5.30 18.77
C ASN A 111 10.20 -6.69 18.64
N LYS A 112 10.68 -7.51 17.68
CA LYS A 112 10.36 -8.93 17.56
C LYS A 112 11.30 -9.76 18.42
#